data_AF-A0AAV9IMK2-F1
#
_entry.id   AF-A0AAV9IMK2-F1
#
_cell.length_a   1.000
_cell.length_b   1.000
_cell.length_c   1.000
_cell.angle_alpha   90.00
_cell.angle_beta   90.00
_cell.angle_gamma   90.00
#
_symmetry.space_group_name_H-M   'P 1'
#
loop_
_entity.id
_entity.type
_entity.pdbx_description
1 polymer ?
#
loop_
_entity_poly.entity_id
_entity_poly.type
_entity_poly.pdbx_seq_one_letter_code
_entity_poly.pdbx_strand_id
1 'polypeptide(L)'
;MCCPSSFLRLGLIVHFGWVSSLSCRVGVDSWKRNNTKYCNLGIKVSSSGYCKWKKPSYNKRSPSSIAPSKLCMWFFQDKNTQSPHKYNMMLLWGSLALIGIYLITWTKKKQRRALPSNQGGLARIPLKHFVRKQASQADNNNYNAAQWESFQQQVSKRGIVCVVLAAGEGSRFKASVPKVIYPFNGKPLALYALEAAQKVADGAIPTIFVVGYEKELVTRTLGNSLNYVVQDTRMGTGHAVYLVKNALPKDYSGDVIVTCADNPGVDSSLLDRLIDCHHRYKQQLGKKYAALILTGKISNTAHSYGRIIRDKQDNVVDIVEKKQLDRMEQDSLKYCGNEAWSKQQLYQVDEFNSGIVIACSKPYFEALGNIEATLTTSQHPPKYEYYATDFVSQLTKKGYRVRAFLVPEQETWKLEGANTVEELDKLGTKFWTFKS
;
A
#
# COMPACT_ATOMS: atom_id res chain seq x y z
N MET A 1 35.79 55.34 16.69
CA MET A 1 35.61 55.47 15.23
C MET A 1 34.89 54.23 14.70
N CYS A 2 33.67 54.44 14.20
CA CYS A 2 32.84 53.41 13.57
C CYS A 2 33.55 52.80 12.36
N CYS A 3 33.45 51.49 12.19
CA CYS A 3 33.63 50.84 10.89
C CYS A 3 32.36 50.00 10.63
N PRO A 4 31.74 50.07 9.44
CA PRO A 4 30.43 49.49 9.19
C PRO A 4 30.51 47.97 9.28
N SER A 5 29.50 47.35 9.90
CA SER A 5 29.33 45.89 9.86
C SER A 5 28.93 45.49 8.45
N SER A 6 29.89 44.99 7.67
CA SER A 6 29.64 44.39 6.36
C SER A 6 28.88 43.08 6.56
N PHE A 7 27.55 43.12 6.53
CA PHE A 7 26.73 41.92 6.47
C PHE A 7 26.74 41.38 5.04
N LEU A 8 27.55 40.36 4.76
CA LEU A 8 27.35 39.55 3.56
C LEU A 8 26.10 38.67 3.77
N ARG A 9 24.99 39.01 3.09
CA ARG A 9 23.84 38.10 2.93
C ARG A 9 24.17 37.11 1.82
N LEU A 10 24.73 35.95 2.18
CA LEU A 10 24.71 34.79 1.28
C LEU A 10 23.48 33.96 1.59
N GLY A 11 22.43 34.13 0.79
CA GLY A 11 21.23 33.29 0.82
C GLY A 11 21.47 32.03 0.01
N LEU A 12 21.72 30.90 0.66
CA LEU A 12 21.69 29.59 0.00
C LEU A 12 20.25 29.07 0.07
N ILE A 13 19.48 29.20 -1.02
CA ILE A 13 18.16 28.56 -1.14
C ILE A 13 18.40 27.15 -1.65
N VAL A 14 18.22 26.16 -0.79
CA VAL A 14 18.25 24.74 -1.20
C VAL A 14 16.80 24.28 -1.28
N HIS A 15 16.29 24.08 -2.50
CA HIS A 15 14.98 23.49 -2.72
C HIS A 15 15.06 21.98 -2.48
N PHE A 16 14.60 21.53 -1.31
CA PHE A 16 14.16 20.16 -1.13
C PHE A 16 12.63 20.15 -1.21
N GLY A 17 12.10 19.35 -2.14
CA GLY A 17 10.66 19.13 -2.23
C GLY A 17 10.13 18.72 -0.85
N TRP A 18 9.16 19.50 -0.35
CA TRP A 18 8.40 19.30 0.89
C TRP A 18 8.99 19.81 2.23
N VAL A 19 9.81 20.87 2.24
CA VAL A 19 9.95 21.75 3.44
C VAL A 19 10.04 23.21 2.99
N SER A 20 9.17 24.07 3.51
CA SER A 20 9.23 25.52 3.30
C SER A 20 10.55 26.09 3.84
N SER A 21 11.39 26.62 2.93
CA SER A 21 12.59 27.45 3.12
C SER A 21 13.25 27.46 4.51
N LEU A 22 14.40 26.78 4.64
CA LEU A 22 15.34 27.00 5.74
C LEU A 22 16.22 28.22 5.43
N SER A 23 16.24 29.21 6.33
CA SER A 23 17.15 30.35 6.21
C SER A 23 18.37 30.17 7.10
N CYS A 24 19.56 30.33 6.51
CA CYS A 24 20.84 30.31 7.22
C CYS A 24 21.45 31.72 7.18
N ARG A 25 21.86 32.24 8.34
CA ARG A 25 22.67 33.48 8.41
C ARG A 25 24.01 33.18 9.05
N VAL A 26 25.06 33.64 8.39
CA VAL A 26 26.44 33.62 8.89
C VAL A 26 26.80 35.04 9.31
N GLY A 27 27.28 35.18 10.55
CA GLY A 27 27.79 36.44 11.08
C GLY A 27 29.25 36.30 11.48
N VAL A 28 30.02 37.37 11.31
CA VAL A 28 31.43 37.44 11.73
C VAL A 28 31.59 38.63 12.67
N ASP A 29 31.98 38.36 13.90
CA ASP A 29 32.37 39.40 14.86
C ASP A 29 33.88 39.34 15.09
N SER A 30 34.56 40.49 15.15
CA SER A 30 36.00 40.52 15.43
C SER A 30 36.36 41.54 16.50
N TRP A 31 37.38 41.23 17.30
CA TRP A 31 37.93 42.14 18.31
C TRP A 31 39.45 41.95 18.44
N LYS A 32 40.15 42.89 19.09
CA LYS A 32 41.61 42.81 19.33
C LYS A 32 41.91 42.73 20.82
N ARG A 33 42.91 41.94 21.20
CA ARG A 33 43.52 41.93 22.54
C ARG A 33 45.01 41.66 22.40
N ASN A 34 45.86 42.44 23.07
CA ASN A 34 47.33 42.35 23.05
C ASN A 34 47.93 42.18 21.64
N ASN A 35 47.58 43.08 20.72
CA ASN A 35 48.02 43.07 19.31
C ASN A 35 47.66 41.83 18.48
N THR A 36 46.83 40.93 19.00
CA THR A 36 46.26 39.79 18.28
C THR A 36 44.79 40.07 17.96
N LYS A 37 44.39 39.83 16.70
CA LYS A 37 43.02 40.01 16.22
C LYS A 37 42.29 38.66 16.29
N TYR A 38 41.14 38.66 16.93
CA TYR A 38 40.28 37.49 17.12
C TYR A 38 39.01 37.66 16.30
N CYS A 39 38.56 36.59 15.64
CA CYS A 39 37.33 36.57 14.88
C CYS A 39 36.47 35.38 15.33
N ASN A 40 35.19 35.61 15.57
CA ASN A 40 34.20 34.59 15.82
C ASN A 40 33.29 34.45 14.60
N LEU A 41 33.16 33.23 14.08
CA LEU A 41 32.21 32.89 13.04
C LEU A 41 30.99 32.22 13.70
N GLY A 42 29.82 32.84 13.59
CA GLY A 42 28.57 32.30 14.10
C GLY A 42 27.64 31.88 12.96
N ILE A 43 27.12 30.65 13.00
CA ILE A 43 26.09 30.16 12.07
C ILE A 43 24.80 29.95 12.85
N LYS A 44 23.70 30.55 12.39
CA LYS A 44 22.36 30.35 12.98
C LYS A 44 21.36 29.93 11.91
N VAL A 45 20.63 28.85 12.19
CA VAL A 45 19.61 28.26 11.30
C VAL A 45 18.24 28.34 11.99
N SER A 46 17.21 28.85 11.32
CA SER A 46 15.83 28.83 11.83
C SER A 46 14.82 28.38 10.76
N SER A 47 13.72 27.78 11.21
CA SER A 47 12.60 27.30 10.38
C SER A 47 11.38 28.21 10.40
N SER A 48 11.46 29.41 10.99
CA SER A 48 10.40 30.43 10.95
C SER A 48 11.00 31.83 10.84
N GLY A 49 10.36 32.68 10.03
CA GLY A 49 10.82 34.01 9.67
C GLY A 49 10.92 34.99 10.85
N TYR A 50 11.96 35.83 10.80
CA TYR A 50 12.28 36.95 11.69
C TYR A 50 12.72 36.66 13.14
N CYS A 51 13.99 36.98 13.44
CA CYS A 51 14.46 37.19 14.80
C CYS A 51 15.64 38.20 14.82
N LYS A 52 15.57 39.21 15.72
CA LYS A 52 16.66 40.18 15.98
C LYS A 52 17.80 39.52 16.77
N TRP A 53 19.04 39.87 16.45
CA TRP A 53 20.24 39.46 17.21
C TRP A 53 20.36 40.30 18.49
N LYS A 54 20.51 39.68 19.67
CA LYS A 54 20.94 40.35 20.91
C LYS A 54 22.40 39.95 21.23
N LYS A 55 23.23 40.94 21.59
CA LYS A 55 24.61 40.73 22.06
C LYS A 55 24.60 39.88 23.35
N PRO A 56 25.49 38.89 23.52
CA PRO A 56 25.62 38.18 24.79
C PRO A 56 26.32 39.08 25.83
N SER A 57 25.74 39.18 27.03
CA SER A 57 26.42 39.71 28.22
C SER A 57 27.27 38.60 28.85
N TYR A 58 28.58 38.83 28.95
CA TYR A 58 29.50 37.90 29.61
C TYR A 58 29.46 38.10 31.12
N ASN A 59 29.00 37.10 31.89
CA ASN A 59 29.34 36.98 33.30
C ASN A 59 30.10 35.66 33.53
N LYS A 60 31.22 35.79 34.25
CA LYS A 60 32.22 34.76 34.54
C LYS A 60 31.61 33.63 35.38
N ARG A 61 31.64 32.38 34.90
CA ARG A 61 31.93 31.13 35.66
C ARG A 61 31.88 29.88 34.76
N SER A 62 32.96 29.08 34.85
CA SER A 62 33.17 27.64 34.53
C SER A 62 32.63 27.01 33.22
N PRO A 63 33.47 26.28 32.45
CA PRO A 63 33.07 25.61 31.20
C PRO A 63 32.51 24.21 31.48
N SER A 64 31.25 24.12 31.88
CA SER A 64 30.58 22.81 32.00
C SER A 64 29.06 22.96 31.80
N SER A 65 28.66 23.48 30.64
CA SER A 65 27.33 23.26 30.03
C SER A 65 27.16 24.19 28.83
N ILE A 66 27.55 23.72 27.64
CA ILE A 66 27.09 24.33 26.39
C ILE A 66 26.14 23.33 25.74
N ALA A 67 24.87 23.72 25.63
CA ALA A 67 23.83 22.94 24.97
C ALA A 67 24.19 22.65 23.49
N PRO A 68 23.67 21.57 22.87
CA PRO A 68 24.16 21.03 21.59
C PRO A 68 23.90 21.92 20.35
N SER A 69 23.37 23.12 20.52
CA SER A 69 22.91 23.98 19.42
C SER A 69 23.93 25.03 18.96
N LYS A 70 25.20 24.94 19.37
CA LYS A 70 26.26 25.87 18.96
C LYS A 70 27.56 25.11 18.66
N LEU A 71 27.92 25.04 17.38
CA LEU A 71 29.26 24.64 16.94
C LEU A 71 30.13 25.91 16.94
N CYS A 72 31.20 25.95 17.75
CA CYS A 72 32.19 27.03 17.69
C CYS A 72 33.49 26.45 17.13
N MET A 73 33.95 26.95 15.97
CA MET A 73 35.29 26.66 15.44
C MET A 73 36.21 27.84 15.75
N TRP A 74 37.41 27.54 16.21
CA TRP A 74 38.48 28.52 16.46
C TRP A 74 39.54 28.37 15.38
N PHE A 75 40.02 29.47 14.83
CA PHE A 75 41.14 29.49 13.88
C PHE A 75 42.30 30.29 14.48
N PHE A 76 43.50 29.72 14.43
CA PHE A 76 44.75 30.42 14.75
C PHE A 76 45.44 30.84 13.46
N GLN A 77 45.99 32.05 13.44
CA GLN A 77 46.70 32.62 12.31
C GLN A 77 48.18 32.76 12.64
N ASP A 78 49.05 32.14 11.84
CA ASP A 78 50.50 32.40 11.84
C ASP A 78 50.80 33.62 10.95
N LYS A 79 51.77 34.45 11.34
CA LYS A 79 52.02 35.78 10.75
C LYS A 79 52.83 35.76 9.45
N ASN A 80 53.37 34.62 9.01
CA ASN A 80 54.38 34.58 7.94
C ASN A 80 53.92 34.00 6.58
N THR A 81 52.62 33.84 6.31
CA THR A 81 52.14 33.37 4.99
C THR A 81 51.36 34.44 4.21
N GLN A 82 51.93 34.91 3.09
CA GLN A 82 51.38 35.95 2.20
C GLN A 82 50.28 35.48 1.22
N SER A 83 49.50 34.44 1.56
CA SER A 83 48.30 34.10 0.77
C SER A 83 47.19 33.51 1.65
N PRO A 84 46.48 34.35 2.43
CA PRO A 84 45.52 33.88 3.41
C PRO A 84 44.14 33.54 2.83
N HIS A 85 43.83 33.90 1.58
CA HIS A 85 42.45 33.80 1.06
C HIS A 85 42.10 32.42 0.47
N LYS A 86 43.02 31.75 -0.23
CA LYS A 86 42.72 30.44 -0.86
C LYS A 86 42.68 29.29 0.14
N TYR A 87 43.62 29.21 1.08
CA TYR A 87 43.66 28.15 2.09
C TYR A 87 42.51 28.25 3.10
N ASN A 88 42.17 29.46 3.54
CA ASN A 88 41.02 29.66 4.43
C ASN A 88 39.69 29.39 3.72
N MET A 89 39.55 29.71 2.42
CA MET A 89 38.38 29.29 1.63
C MET A 89 38.31 27.77 1.53
N MET A 90 39.40 27.07 1.17
CA MET A 90 39.40 25.60 1.07
C MET A 90 39.05 24.93 2.41
N LEU A 91 39.59 25.43 3.53
CA LEU A 91 39.25 24.93 4.86
C LEU A 91 37.80 25.24 5.24
N LEU A 92 37.26 26.41 4.85
CA LEU A 92 35.86 26.76 5.07
C LEU A 92 34.91 25.86 4.25
N TRP A 93 35.21 25.63 2.97
CA TRP A 93 34.45 24.74 2.09
C TRP A 93 34.56 23.28 2.55
N GLY A 94 35.75 22.83 2.96
CA GLY A 94 35.95 21.52 3.56
C GLY A 94 35.17 21.34 4.86
N SER A 95 35.15 22.36 5.72
CA SER A 95 34.38 22.35 6.97
C SER A 95 32.87 22.38 6.71
N LEU A 96 32.40 23.16 5.74
CA LEU A 96 30.99 23.19 5.34
C LEU A 96 30.55 21.88 4.67
N ALA A 97 31.42 21.24 3.88
CA ALA A 97 31.17 19.93 3.30
C ALA A 97 31.10 18.85 4.40
N LEU A 98 32.02 18.87 5.37
CA LEU A 98 32.00 17.98 6.52
C LEU A 98 30.78 18.22 7.43
N ILE A 99 30.35 19.47 7.62
CA ILE A 99 29.12 19.81 8.33
C ILE A 99 27.89 19.35 7.54
N GLY A 100 27.89 19.48 6.21
CA GLY A 100 26.85 18.96 5.34
C GLY A 100 26.74 17.43 5.44
N ILE A 101 27.87 16.73 5.36
CA ILE A 101 27.95 15.28 5.54
C ILE A 101 27.53 14.90 6.97
N TYR A 102 27.96 15.64 7.99
CA TYR A 102 27.57 15.40 9.38
C TYR A 102 26.07 15.63 9.59
N LEU A 103 25.47 16.68 9.00
CA LEU A 103 24.03 16.93 9.08
C LEU A 103 23.22 15.90 8.29
N ILE A 104 23.69 15.46 7.12
CA ILE A 104 23.06 14.37 6.35
C ILE A 104 23.16 13.04 7.13
N THR A 105 24.33 12.73 7.69
CA THR A 105 24.51 11.51 8.49
C THR A 105 23.78 11.60 9.83
N TRP A 106 23.70 12.76 10.46
CA TRP A 106 22.97 12.99 11.71
C TRP A 106 21.46 13.00 11.50
N THR A 107 20.93 13.57 10.42
CA THR A 107 19.52 13.43 10.04
C THR A 107 19.18 12.00 9.69
N LYS A 108 20.01 11.28 8.93
CA LYS A 108 19.89 9.83 8.72
C LYS A 108 19.99 9.06 10.04
N LYS A 109 20.86 9.44 10.97
CA LYS A 109 21.06 8.80 12.29
C LYS A 109 19.93 9.13 13.26
N LYS A 110 19.30 10.30 13.17
CA LYS A 110 18.14 10.72 13.97
C LYS A 110 16.84 10.10 13.43
N GLN A 111 16.70 9.95 12.10
CA GLN A 111 15.70 9.08 11.49
C GLN A 111 15.89 7.61 11.91
N ARG A 112 17.15 7.13 11.98
CA ARG A 112 17.47 5.78 12.48
C ARG A 112 17.34 5.62 14.00
N ARG A 113 17.42 6.69 14.80
CA ARG A 113 17.28 6.67 16.28
C ARG A 113 15.84 6.91 16.76
N ALA A 114 14.96 7.43 15.90
CA ALA A 114 13.51 7.43 16.14
C ALA A 114 12.87 6.08 15.79
N LEU A 115 13.66 5.12 15.29
CA LEU A 115 13.26 3.73 15.10
C LEU A 115 14.09 2.89 16.07
N PRO A 116 13.47 2.09 16.96
CA PRO A 116 14.22 1.21 17.84
C PRO A 116 15.10 0.29 16.99
N SER A 117 16.40 0.35 17.25
CA SER A 117 17.42 -0.45 16.60
C SER A 117 17.33 -1.89 17.12
N ASN A 118 16.40 -2.67 16.56
CA ASN A 118 16.49 -4.12 16.43
C ASN A 118 15.37 -4.76 15.56
N GLN A 119 14.86 -4.07 14.52
CA GLN A 119 14.06 -4.72 13.48
C GLN A 119 14.33 -4.05 12.11
N GLY A 120 14.96 -4.79 11.20
CA GLY A 120 14.96 -4.45 9.79
C GLY A 120 13.57 -4.67 9.21
N GLY A 121 12.73 -3.64 9.27
CA GLY A 121 11.42 -3.62 8.64
C GLY A 121 10.84 -2.23 8.76
N LEU A 122 10.35 -1.67 7.65
CA LEU A 122 9.32 -0.64 7.74
C LEU A 122 8.27 -1.16 8.72
N ALA A 123 7.90 -0.35 9.72
CA ALA A 123 6.88 -0.73 10.69
C ALA A 123 5.71 -1.36 9.94
N ARG A 124 5.26 -2.54 10.41
CA ARG A 124 4.09 -3.24 9.91
C ARG A 124 2.87 -2.36 10.17
N ILE A 125 2.62 -1.40 9.29
CA ILE A 125 1.53 -0.43 9.46
C ILE A 125 0.25 -1.10 8.94
N PRO A 126 -0.79 -1.23 9.77
CA PRO A 126 -2.05 -1.79 9.30
C PRO A 126 -2.72 -0.90 8.24
N LEU A 127 -3.34 -1.53 7.24
CA LEU A 127 -3.97 -0.87 6.10
C LEU A 127 -4.91 0.30 6.48
N LYS A 128 -5.67 0.15 7.57
CA LYS A 128 -6.64 1.17 8.04
C LYS A 128 -6.03 2.56 8.26
N HIS A 129 -4.72 2.66 8.51
CA HIS A 129 -4.05 3.95 8.74
C HIS A 129 -3.77 4.72 7.45
N PHE A 130 -3.73 4.05 6.29
CA PHE A 130 -3.51 4.70 5.00
C PHE A 130 -4.80 5.23 4.40
N VAL A 131 -5.87 4.43 4.42
CA VAL A 131 -7.15 4.84 3.80
C VAL A 131 -7.83 5.99 4.55
N ARG A 132 -7.65 6.10 5.88
CA ARG A 132 -8.11 7.28 6.63
C ARG A 132 -7.51 8.60 6.11
N LYS A 133 -6.27 8.59 5.59
CA LYS A 133 -5.63 9.79 5.03
C LYS A 133 -6.09 10.09 3.61
N GLN A 134 -6.42 9.07 2.81
CA GLN A 134 -6.97 9.25 1.47
C GLN A 134 -8.40 9.77 1.52
N ALA A 135 -9.22 9.32 2.47
CA ALA A 135 -10.59 9.81 2.66
C ALA A 135 -10.64 11.31 3.03
N SER A 136 -9.60 11.85 3.67
CA SER A 136 -9.49 13.30 3.94
C SER A 136 -8.99 14.14 2.76
N GLN A 137 -8.59 13.51 1.65
CA GLN A 137 -8.08 14.18 0.44
C GLN A 137 -8.95 13.91 -0.80
N ALA A 138 -9.75 12.84 -0.79
CA ALA A 138 -10.69 12.49 -1.85
C ALA A 138 -12.02 13.26 -1.65
N ASP A 139 -11.97 14.58 -1.85
CA ASP A 139 -13.17 15.37 -2.09
C ASP A 139 -13.70 15.06 -3.50
N ASN A 140 -14.88 14.39 -3.53
CA ASN A 140 -16.06 14.69 -4.36
C ASN A 140 -15.95 15.05 -5.84
N ASN A 141 -14.84 14.83 -6.54
CA ASN A 141 -14.66 15.47 -7.85
C ASN A 141 -15.01 14.62 -9.08
N ASN A 142 -15.84 13.57 -9.02
CA ASN A 142 -16.32 12.95 -10.27
C ASN A 142 -17.59 12.06 -10.24
N TYR A 143 -18.38 12.03 -9.17
CA TYR A 143 -19.57 11.18 -9.13
C TYR A 143 -20.83 11.96 -8.75
N ASN A 144 -21.90 11.70 -9.49
CA ASN A 144 -23.23 12.26 -9.23
C ASN A 144 -23.72 11.75 -7.87
N ALA A 145 -23.93 12.64 -6.89
CA ALA A 145 -24.43 12.29 -5.56
C ALA A 145 -25.71 11.43 -5.61
N ALA A 146 -26.62 11.74 -6.55
CA ALA A 146 -27.86 10.98 -6.73
C ALA A 146 -27.62 9.53 -7.21
N GLN A 147 -26.61 9.30 -8.04
CA GLN A 147 -26.23 7.94 -8.46
C GLN A 147 -25.76 7.14 -7.25
N TRP A 148 -25.00 7.77 -6.35
CA TRP A 148 -24.47 7.09 -5.17
C TRP A 148 -25.53 6.79 -4.12
N GLU A 149 -26.43 7.73 -3.88
CA GLU A 149 -27.59 7.50 -3.02
C GLU A 149 -28.46 6.35 -3.55
N SER A 150 -28.77 6.35 -4.85
CA SER A 150 -29.50 5.26 -5.49
C SER A 150 -28.79 3.92 -5.35
N PHE A 151 -27.48 3.88 -5.57
CA PHE A 151 -26.67 2.67 -5.40
C PHE A 151 -26.71 2.17 -3.94
N GLN A 152 -26.53 3.06 -2.95
CA GLN A 152 -26.56 2.70 -1.53
C GLN A 152 -27.94 2.19 -1.08
N GLN A 153 -29.03 2.74 -1.63
CA GLN A 153 -30.38 2.23 -1.42
C GLN A 153 -30.55 0.81 -1.99
N GLN A 154 -30.06 0.57 -3.22
CA GLN A 154 -30.10 -0.77 -3.82
C GLN A 154 -29.30 -1.79 -2.99
N VAL A 155 -28.09 -1.43 -2.54
CA VAL A 155 -27.27 -2.26 -1.64
C VAL A 155 -28.00 -2.57 -0.34
N SER A 156 -28.62 -1.57 0.28
CA SER A 156 -29.36 -1.75 1.54
C SER A 156 -30.57 -2.66 1.37
N LYS A 157 -31.32 -2.47 0.27
CA LYS A 157 -32.49 -3.30 -0.07
C LYS A 157 -32.08 -4.74 -0.37
N ARG A 158 -31.00 -4.94 -1.12
CA ARG A 158 -30.56 -6.27 -1.56
C ARG A 158 -29.85 -7.05 -0.45
N GLY A 159 -29.17 -6.35 0.47
CA GLY A 159 -28.40 -6.96 1.56
C GLY A 159 -27.11 -7.66 1.12
N ILE A 160 -26.74 -7.52 -0.16
CA ILE A 160 -25.51 -8.05 -0.75
C ILE A 160 -24.99 -7.07 -1.82
N VAL A 161 -23.67 -6.96 -1.95
CA VAL A 161 -22.99 -6.12 -2.94
C VAL A 161 -21.85 -6.90 -3.60
N CYS A 162 -21.65 -6.69 -4.90
CA CYS A 162 -20.55 -7.27 -5.66
C CYS A 162 -19.45 -6.23 -5.89
N VAL A 163 -18.21 -6.62 -5.65
CA VAL A 163 -17.00 -5.80 -5.84
C VAL A 163 -16.15 -6.48 -6.91
N VAL A 164 -15.96 -5.80 -8.04
CA VAL A 164 -15.13 -6.29 -9.15
C VAL A 164 -13.77 -5.59 -9.09
N LEU A 165 -12.71 -6.35 -8.85
CA LEU A 165 -11.34 -5.83 -8.85
C LEU A 165 -10.83 -5.65 -10.28
N ALA A 166 -10.60 -4.39 -10.67
CA ALA A 166 -10.20 -4.00 -12.03
C ALA A 166 -9.07 -2.93 -12.06
N ALA A 167 -8.35 -2.73 -10.95
CA ALA A 167 -7.36 -1.66 -10.80
C ALA A 167 -5.92 -2.04 -11.24
N GLY A 168 -5.69 -3.33 -11.48
CA GLY A 168 -4.37 -3.88 -11.79
C GLY A 168 -3.87 -3.48 -13.18
N GLU A 169 -2.56 -3.30 -13.31
CA GLU A 169 -1.89 -2.99 -14.59
C GLU A 169 -2.00 -4.13 -15.60
N GLY A 170 -1.91 -5.37 -15.12
CA GLY A 170 -1.71 -6.52 -16.00
C GLY A 170 -0.41 -6.40 -16.80
N SER A 171 0.71 -6.03 -16.19
CA SER A 171 1.99 -5.80 -16.89
C SER A 171 2.51 -7.00 -17.70
N ARG A 172 2.04 -8.22 -17.38
CA ARG A 172 2.32 -9.45 -18.15
C ARG A 172 1.45 -9.62 -19.40
N PHE A 173 0.34 -8.89 -19.50
CA PHE A 173 -0.66 -9.00 -20.56
C PHE A 173 -0.20 -8.38 -21.88
N LYS A 174 0.68 -7.37 -21.83
CA LYS A 174 1.38 -6.78 -22.99
C LYS A 174 0.46 -6.45 -24.19
N ALA A 175 -0.70 -5.85 -23.92
CA ALA A 175 -1.62 -5.35 -24.94
C ALA A 175 -1.61 -3.81 -25.01
N SER A 176 -2.17 -3.25 -26.09
CA SER A 176 -2.33 -1.80 -26.28
C SER A 176 -3.41 -1.16 -25.39
N VAL A 177 -4.26 -1.99 -24.77
CA VAL A 177 -5.32 -1.56 -23.85
C VAL A 177 -5.23 -2.35 -22.53
N PRO A 178 -5.74 -1.80 -21.41
CA PRO A 178 -5.79 -2.49 -20.13
C PRO A 178 -6.51 -3.84 -20.25
N LYS A 179 -5.96 -4.86 -19.58
CA LYS A 179 -6.49 -6.23 -19.57
C LYS A 179 -8.01 -6.31 -19.34
N VAL A 180 -8.51 -5.50 -18.40
CA VAL A 180 -9.91 -5.52 -17.96
C VAL A 180 -10.89 -5.03 -19.03
N ILE A 181 -10.43 -4.23 -20.00
CA ILE A 181 -11.24 -3.81 -21.15
C ILE A 181 -10.82 -4.50 -22.45
N TYR A 182 -9.83 -5.39 -22.40
CA TYR A 182 -9.44 -6.17 -23.55
C TYR A 182 -10.65 -7.00 -24.02
N PRO A 183 -10.96 -7.02 -25.32
CA PRO A 183 -12.08 -7.79 -25.84
C PRO A 183 -11.84 -9.29 -25.67
N PHE A 184 -12.76 -9.97 -25.00
CA PHE A 184 -12.85 -11.43 -24.94
C PHE A 184 -14.19 -11.82 -25.55
N ASN A 185 -14.16 -12.60 -26.63
CA ASN A 185 -15.36 -12.95 -27.43
C ASN A 185 -16.24 -11.71 -27.77
N GLY A 186 -15.59 -10.62 -28.22
CA GLY A 186 -16.26 -9.39 -28.65
C GLY A 186 -16.74 -8.47 -27.52
N LYS A 187 -16.52 -8.82 -26.25
CA LYS A 187 -16.96 -8.02 -25.09
C LYS A 187 -15.79 -7.71 -24.16
N PRO A 188 -15.72 -6.50 -23.56
CA PRO A 188 -14.73 -6.19 -22.52
C PRO A 188 -14.72 -7.24 -21.40
N LEU A 189 -13.53 -7.73 -21.04
CA LEU A 189 -13.34 -8.83 -20.08
C LEU A 189 -14.05 -8.59 -18.73
N ALA A 190 -13.98 -7.36 -18.21
CA ALA A 190 -14.60 -6.99 -16.94
C ALA A 190 -16.13 -7.08 -16.92
N LEU A 191 -16.80 -7.01 -18.08
CA LEU A 191 -18.26 -7.10 -18.15
C LEU A 191 -18.79 -8.52 -17.93
N TYR A 192 -17.94 -9.55 -18.02
CA TYR A 192 -18.35 -10.92 -17.65
C TYR A 192 -18.70 -11.01 -16.15
N ALA A 193 -17.91 -10.37 -15.28
CA ALA A 193 -18.20 -10.31 -13.86
C ALA A 193 -19.50 -9.54 -13.55
N LEU A 194 -19.77 -8.45 -14.30
CA LEU A 194 -21.03 -7.71 -14.17
C LEU A 194 -22.22 -8.56 -14.57
N GLU A 195 -22.15 -9.24 -15.71
CA GLU A 195 -23.24 -10.10 -16.16
C GLU A 195 -23.53 -11.24 -15.19
N ALA A 196 -22.49 -11.86 -14.64
CA ALA A 196 -22.66 -12.90 -13.63
C ALA A 196 -23.41 -12.35 -12.40
N ALA A 197 -23.05 -11.16 -11.91
CA ALA A 197 -23.69 -10.53 -10.76
C ALA A 197 -25.12 -10.02 -11.05
N GLN A 198 -25.40 -9.62 -12.29
CA GLN A 198 -26.73 -9.14 -12.70
C GLN A 198 -27.74 -10.26 -12.93
N LYS A 199 -27.27 -11.45 -13.34
CA LYS A 199 -28.11 -12.59 -13.74
C LYS A 199 -28.28 -13.66 -12.66
N VAL A 200 -27.91 -13.38 -11.42
CA VAL A 200 -28.20 -14.27 -10.28
C VAL A 200 -29.71 -14.45 -10.11
N ALA A 201 -30.14 -15.64 -9.70
CA ALA A 201 -31.57 -16.03 -9.67
C ALA A 201 -32.41 -15.12 -8.76
N ASP A 202 -31.87 -14.76 -7.60
CA ASP A 202 -32.54 -13.93 -6.58
C ASP A 202 -32.54 -12.42 -6.91
N GLY A 203 -32.20 -12.06 -8.15
CA GLY A 203 -32.20 -10.69 -8.64
C GLY A 203 -30.84 -9.99 -8.53
N ALA A 204 -30.61 -9.08 -9.47
CA ALA A 204 -29.33 -8.42 -9.72
C ALA A 204 -28.65 -7.87 -8.46
N ILE A 205 -27.36 -8.17 -8.32
CA ILE A 205 -26.53 -7.67 -7.23
C ILE A 205 -25.97 -6.30 -7.60
N PRO A 206 -26.19 -5.26 -6.78
CA PRO A 206 -25.53 -3.97 -6.96
C PRO A 206 -24.02 -4.17 -7.02
N THR A 207 -23.39 -3.67 -8.09
CA THR A 207 -22.00 -3.96 -8.41
C THR A 207 -21.16 -2.68 -8.44
N ILE A 208 -19.96 -2.73 -7.83
CA ILE A 208 -18.95 -1.66 -7.84
C ILE A 208 -17.67 -2.20 -8.48
N PHE A 209 -17.07 -1.42 -9.37
CA PHE A 209 -15.75 -1.69 -9.93
C PHE A 209 -14.68 -0.91 -9.18
N VAL A 210 -13.61 -1.58 -8.74
CA VAL A 210 -12.42 -0.90 -8.24
C VAL A 210 -11.45 -0.69 -9.39
N VAL A 211 -11.25 0.55 -9.82
CA VAL A 211 -10.42 0.92 -10.99
C VAL A 211 -9.17 1.67 -10.57
N GLY A 212 -8.13 1.66 -11.40
CA GLY A 212 -6.83 2.25 -11.06
C GLY A 212 -6.01 2.55 -12.30
N TYR A 213 -5.27 1.56 -12.80
CA TYR A 213 -4.52 1.71 -14.05
C TYR A 213 -5.43 2.13 -15.21
N GLU A 214 -5.08 3.22 -15.90
CA GLU A 214 -5.86 3.81 -17.00
C GLU A 214 -7.36 3.94 -16.71
N LYS A 215 -7.71 4.32 -15.46
CA LYS A 215 -9.09 4.40 -14.97
C LYS A 215 -10.01 5.20 -15.89
N GLU A 216 -9.54 6.28 -16.52
CA GLU A 216 -10.34 7.09 -17.45
C GLU A 216 -10.74 6.32 -18.71
N LEU A 217 -9.82 5.53 -19.28
CA LEU A 217 -10.10 4.68 -20.44
C LEU A 217 -11.01 3.51 -20.05
N VAL A 218 -10.76 2.91 -18.88
CA VAL A 218 -11.57 1.80 -18.36
C VAL A 218 -13.01 2.25 -18.11
N THR A 219 -13.21 3.35 -17.39
CA THR A 219 -14.56 3.90 -17.08
C THR A 219 -15.30 4.31 -18.34
N ARG A 220 -14.63 4.98 -19.29
CA ARG A 220 -15.23 5.34 -20.59
C ARG A 220 -15.69 4.12 -21.39
N THR A 221 -14.86 3.08 -21.44
CA THR A 221 -15.16 1.85 -22.19
C THR A 221 -16.27 1.02 -21.55
N LEU A 222 -16.28 0.92 -20.21
CA LEU A 222 -17.28 0.15 -19.48
C LEU A 222 -18.61 0.90 -19.30
N GLY A 223 -18.59 2.23 -19.35
CA GLY A 223 -19.77 3.10 -19.32
C GLY A 223 -19.96 3.84 -17.99
N ASN A 224 -20.26 5.14 -18.09
CA ASN A 224 -20.35 6.03 -16.93
C ASN A 224 -21.55 5.75 -15.99
N SER A 225 -22.50 4.91 -16.40
CA SER A 225 -23.65 4.51 -15.57
C SER A 225 -23.30 3.46 -14.51
N LEU A 226 -22.12 2.83 -14.60
CA LEU A 226 -21.65 1.89 -13.58
C LEU A 226 -21.05 2.63 -12.37
N ASN A 227 -20.88 1.88 -11.30
CA ASN A 227 -20.37 2.39 -10.04
C ASN A 227 -18.88 2.09 -9.90
N TYR A 228 -18.08 3.10 -9.54
CA TYR A 228 -16.64 2.98 -9.51
C TYR A 228 -16.04 3.52 -8.21
N VAL A 229 -15.05 2.79 -7.70
CA VAL A 229 -14.16 3.23 -6.62
C VAL A 229 -12.76 3.30 -7.20
N VAL A 230 -12.09 4.44 -7.01
CA VAL A 230 -10.76 4.66 -7.58
C VAL A 230 -9.68 4.26 -6.58
N GLN A 231 -8.77 3.40 -7.01
CA GLN A 231 -7.54 3.03 -6.30
C GLN A 231 -6.35 3.79 -6.90
N ASP A 232 -6.18 5.07 -6.52
CA ASP A 232 -5.10 5.91 -7.06
C ASP A 232 -3.71 5.38 -6.72
N THR A 233 -3.49 5.00 -5.45
CA THR A 233 -2.26 4.32 -5.04
C THR A 233 -2.50 2.81 -5.00
N ARG A 234 -1.96 2.07 -5.98
CA ARG A 234 -2.12 0.62 -6.15
C ARG A 234 -1.30 -0.19 -5.13
N MET A 235 -1.66 -0.09 -3.84
CA MET A 235 -0.97 -0.75 -2.72
C MET A 235 -1.36 -2.23 -2.53
N GLY A 236 -1.93 -2.91 -3.52
CA GLY A 236 -2.33 -4.32 -3.46
C GLY A 236 -3.85 -4.54 -3.42
N THR A 237 -4.26 -5.82 -3.47
CA THR A 237 -5.67 -6.24 -3.56
C THR A 237 -6.44 -5.95 -2.27
N GLY A 238 -5.80 -6.08 -1.10
CA GLY A 238 -6.43 -5.75 0.18
C GLY A 238 -6.79 -4.28 0.28
N HIS A 239 -5.91 -3.40 -0.22
CA HIS A 239 -6.21 -1.97 -0.36
C HIS A 239 -7.39 -1.72 -1.29
N ALA A 240 -7.44 -2.39 -2.45
CA ALA A 240 -8.51 -2.22 -3.43
C ALA A 240 -9.89 -2.54 -2.83
N VAL A 241 -10.02 -3.68 -2.14
CA VAL A 241 -11.27 -4.07 -1.48
C VAL A 241 -11.60 -3.13 -0.32
N TYR A 242 -10.62 -2.75 0.49
CA TYR A 242 -10.87 -1.92 1.68
C TYR A 242 -11.38 -0.51 1.35
N LEU A 243 -10.99 0.06 0.20
CA LEU A 243 -11.52 1.35 -0.27
C LEU A 243 -13.04 1.32 -0.46
N VAL A 244 -13.61 0.17 -0.86
CA VAL A 244 -15.05 0.00 -1.07
C VAL A 244 -15.83 0.19 0.23
N LYS A 245 -15.22 0.01 1.40
CA LYS A 245 -15.91 0.26 2.68
C LYS A 245 -16.55 1.66 2.74
N ASN A 246 -15.88 2.67 2.17
CA ASN A 246 -16.36 4.06 2.18
C ASN A 246 -17.50 4.31 1.16
N ALA A 247 -17.70 3.37 0.23
CA ALA A 247 -18.77 3.41 -0.75
C ALA A 247 -20.12 2.92 -0.22
N LEU A 248 -20.06 2.02 0.76
CA LEU A 248 -21.24 1.35 1.29
C LEU A 248 -21.97 2.24 2.32
N PRO A 249 -23.25 1.96 2.59
CA PRO A 249 -23.97 2.60 3.70
C PRO A 249 -23.17 2.48 5.01
N LYS A 250 -23.15 3.55 5.81
CA LYS A 250 -22.32 3.64 7.03
C LYS A 250 -22.52 2.47 8.00
N ASP A 251 -23.75 1.99 8.12
CA ASP A 251 -24.13 0.89 9.02
C ASP A 251 -24.35 -0.44 8.27
N TYR A 252 -23.85 -0.56 7.03
CA TYR A 252 -24.00 -1.76 6.23
C TYR A 252 -23.48 -3.00 6.98
N SER A 253 -24.35 -4.00 7.07
CA SER A 253 -24.08 -5.28 7.71
C SER A 253 -24.46 -6.48 6.85
N GLY A 254 -24.69 -6.25 5.55
CA GLY A 254 -24.97 -7.28 4.57
C GLY A 254 -23.70 -8.00 4.11
N ASP A 255 -23.83 -8.77 3.04
CA ASP A 255 -22.78 -9.58 2.47
C ASP A 255 -22.01 -8.84 1.38
N VAL A 256 -20.74 -9.16 1.20
CA VAL A 256 -19.87 -8.60 0.16
C VAL A 256 -19.30 -9.76 -0.63
N ILE A 257 -19.59 -9.80 -1.94
CA ILE A 257 -18.88 -10.64 -2.89
C ILE A 257 -17.73 -9.83 -3.46
N VAL A 258 -16.53 -10.38 -3.44
CA VAL A 258 -15.39 -9.86 -4.20
C VAL A 258 -15.09 -10.84 -5.32
N THR A 259 -14.94 -10.31 -6.53
CA THR A 259 -14.54 -11.07 -7.72
C THR A 259 -13.48 -10.29 -8.51
N CYS A 260 -12.80 -10.96 -9.43
CA CYS A 260 -11.79 -10.36 -10.27
C CYS A 260 -12.32 -10.16 -11.68
N ALA A 261 -11.91 -9.07 -12.33
CA ALA A 261 -12.35 -8.75 -13.68
C ALA A 261 -11.75 -9.67 -14.78
N ASP A 262 -10.88 -10.62 -14.43
CA ASP A 262 -10.12 -11.45 -15.36
C ASP A 262 -10.52 -12.93 -15.37
N ASN A 263 -11.63 -13.29 -14.69
CA ASN A 263 -12.21 -14.63 -14.67
C ASN A 263 -13.53 -14.69 -15.46
N PRO A 264 -13.51 -14.72 -16.80
CA PRO A 264 -14.73 -14.70 -17.61
C PRO A 264 -15.59 -15.98 -17.49
N GLY A 265 -15.02 -17.07 -16.97
CA GLY A 265 -15.74 -18.34 -16.79
C GLY A 265 -16.70 -18.36 -15.59
N VAL A 266 -16.60 -17.41 -14.68
CA VAL A 266 -17.52 -17.30 -13.52
C VAL A 266 -18.86 -16.78 -14.01
N ASP A 267 -19.89 -17.63 -13.93
CA ASP A 267 -21.25 -17.33 -14.35
C ASP A 267 -22.19 -17.10 -13.15
N SER A 268 -23.44 -16.68 -13.44
CA SER A 268 -24.44 -16.46 -12.39
C SER A 268 -24.80 -17.73 -11.63
N SER A 269 -24.86 -18.88 -12.29
CA SER A 269 -25.13 -20.18 -11.65
C SER A 269 -24.09 -20.54 -10.59
N LEU A 270 -22.81 -20.28 -10.86
CA LEU A 270 -21.74 -20.46 -9.88
C LEU A 270 -21.85 -19.46 -8.71
N LEU A 271 -22.22 -18.21 -8.99
CA LEU A 271 -22.48 -17.23 -7.92
C LEU A 271 -23.69 -17.61 -7.06
N ASP A 272 -24.78 -18.10 -7.66
CA ASP A 272 -25.96 -18.59 -6.93
C ASP A 272 -25.57 -19.71 -5.96
N ARG A 273 -24.85 -20.74 -6.44
CA ARG A 273 -24.35 -21.83 -5.58
C ARG A 273 -23.42 -21.33 -4.46
N LEU A 274 -22.58 -20.33 -4.75
CA LEU A 274 -21.69 -19.72 -3.76
C LEU A 274 -22.49 -18.97 -2.68
N ILE A 275 -23.50 -18.20 -3.08
CA ILE A 275 -24.42 -17.47 -2.18
C ILE A 275 -25.20 -18.45 -1.29
N ASP A 276 -25.77 -19.51 -1.88
CA ASP A 276 -26.50 -20.53 -1.14
C ASP A 276 -25.62 -21.23 -0.11
N CYS A 277 -24.40 -21.60 -0.49
CA CYS A 277 -23.45 -22.20 0.44
C CYS A 277 -23.05 -21.23 1.56
N HIS A 278 -22.85 -19.95 1.24
CA HIS A 278 -22.57 -18.91 2.22
C HIS A 278 -23.71 -18.76 3.24
N HIS A 279 -24.96 -18.76 2.78
CA HIS A 279 -26.14 -18.72 3.66
C HIS A 279 -26.23 -19.95 4.57
N ARG A 280 -26.00 -21.16 4.02
CA ARG A 280 -25.98 -22.40 4.83
C ARG A 280 -24.92 -22.35 5.93
N TYR A 281 -23.71 -21.88 5.63
CA TYR A 281 -22.67 -21.73 6.65
C TYR A 281 -23.01 -20.65 7.69
N LYS A 282 -23.62 -19.53 7.29
CA LYS A 282 -24.12 -18.51 8.23
C LYS A 282 -25.11 -19.10 9.22
N GLN A 283 -26.05 -19.92 8.73
CA GLN A 283 -27.04 -20.60 9.57
C GLN A 283 -26.37 -21.61 10.52
N GLN A 284 -25.47 -22.45 10.00
CA GLN A 284 -24.82 -23.52 10.78
C GLN A 284 -23.85 -22.99 11.85
N LEU A 285 -23.08 -21.96 11.54
CA LEU A 285 -21.96 -21.49 12.37
C LEU A 285 -22.28 -20.19 13.13
N GLY A 286 -23.36 -19.51 12.77
CA GLY A 286 -23.80 -18.27 13.39
C GLY A 286 -22.72 -17.19 13.39
N LYS A 287 -22.59 -16.47 14.50
CA LYS A 287 -21.66 -15.34 14.66
C LYS A 287 -20.17 -15.72 14.50
N LYS A 288 -19.82 -17.01 14.57
CA LYS A 288 -18.44 -17.46 14.36
C LYS A 288 -18.04 -17.46 12.90
N TYR A 289 -18.97 -17.48 11.95
CA TYR A 289 -18.65 -17.51 10.53
C TYR A 289 -18.45 -16.11 9.96
N ALA A 290 -17.44 -15.97 9.09
CA ALA A 290 -17.08 -14.69 8.50
C ALA A 290 -17.04 -14.70 6.97
N ALA A 291 -16.59 -15.77 6.32
CA ALA A 291 -16.41 -15.79 4.87
C ALA A 291 -16.38 -17.19 4.26
N LEU A 292 -16.69 -17.27 2.98
CA LEU A 292 -16.55 -18.44 2.11
C LEU A 292 -15.75 -18.06 0.87
N ILE A 293 -14.64 -18.76 0.66
CA ILE A 293 -13.75 -18.57 -0.49
C ILE A 293 -14.12 -19.58 -1.57
N LEU A 294 -14.21 -19.15 -2.81
CA LEU A 294 -14.38 -20.06 -3.94
C LEU A 294 -13.02 -20.63 -4.33
N THR A 295 -12.87 -21.96 -4.34
CA THR A 295 -11.61 -22.64 -4.55
C THR A 295 -11.72 -23.71 -5.63
N GLY A 296 -10.59 -24.05 -6.24
CA GLY A 296 -10.47 -25.15 -7.18
C GLY A 296 -9.30 -26.05 -6.80
N LYS A 297 -9.20 -27.21 -7.46
CA LYS A 297 -8.03 -28.09 -7.36
C LYS A 297 -7.46 -28.33 -8.75
N ILE A 298 -6.14 -28.20 -8.88
CA ILE A 298 -5.42 -28.56 -10.10
C ILE A 298 -4.18 -29.34 -9.67
N SER A 299 -4.11 -30.60 -10.10
CA SER A 299 -2.97 -31.46 -9.80
C SER A 299 -1.68 -30.93 -10.44
N ASN A 300 -0.58 -31.02 -9.69
CA ASN A 300 0.79 -30.79 -10.17
C ASN A 300 1.10 -29.40 -10.77
N THR A 301 0.18 -28.43 -10.76
CA THR A 301 0.34 -27.18 -11.52
C THR A 301 -0.31 -25.94 -10.91
N ALA A 302 -0.71 -25.93 -9.63
CA ALA A 302 -1.21 -24.73 -8.96
C ALA A 302 -0.16 -23.58 -8.83
N HIS A 303 0.98 -23.67 -9.52
CA HIS A 303 2.14 -22.79 -9.40
C HIS A 303 1.85 -21.31 -9.58
N SER A 304 0.73 -20.89 -10.18
CA SER A 304 0.41 -19.46 -10.36
C SER A 304 -0.52 -18.85 -9.29
N TYR A 305 -1.11 -19.68 -8.42
CA TYR A 305 -2.18 -19.27 -7.50
C TYR A 305 -1.76 -19.30 -6.02
N GLY A 306 -2.55 -18.67 -5.15
CA GLY A 306 -2.40 -18.80 -3.69
C GLY A 306 -2.88 -20.17 -3.19
N ARG A 307 -2.20 -20.74 -2.19
CA ARG A 307 -2.51 -22.05 -1.59
C ARG A 307 -3.52 -21.93 -0.47
N ILE A 308 -4.56 -22.76 -0.49
CA ILE A 308 -5.56 -22.82 0.58
C ILE A 308 -5.04 -23.73 1.70
N ILE A 309 -4.81 -23.17 2.88
CA ILE A 309 -4.36 -23.95 4.04
C ILE A 309 -5.53 -24.17 4.98
N ARG A 310 -5.81 -25.43 5.30
CA ARG A 310 -6.94 -25.85 6.15
C ARG A 310 -6.45 -26.43 7.47
N ASP A 311 -7.23 -26.25 8.52
CA ASP A 311 -7.05 -26.99 9.78
C ASP A 311 -7.77 -28.35 9.76
N LYS A 312 -7.61 -29.12 10.84
CA LYS A 312 -8.24 -30.43 11.03
C LYS A 312 -9.78 -30.38 11.12
N GLN A 313 -10.38 -29.20 11.30
CA GLN A 313 -11.82 -28.98 11.31
C GLN A 313 -12.34 -28.42 9.98
N ASP A 314 -11.50 -28.47 8.93
CA ASP A 314 -11.79 -27.99 7.59
C ASP A 314 -12.07 -26.47 7.52
N ASN A 315 -11.55 -25.69 8.47
CA ASN A 315 -11.55 -24.23 8.35
C ASN A 315 -10.33 -23.81 7.54
N VAL A 316 -10.50 -22.82 6.66
CA VAL A 316 -9.38 -22.17 5.99
C VAL A 316 -8.69 -21.27 7.02
N VAL A 317 -7.43 -21.56 7.33
CA VAL A 317 -6.66 -20.84 8.36
C VAL A 317 -5.68 -19.82 7.79
N ASP A 318 -5.24 -20.03 6.55
CA ASP A 318 -4.38 -19.09 5.82
C ASP A 318 -4.52 -19.29 4.30
N ILE A 319 -4.12 -18.28 3.54
CA ILE A 319 -3.91 -18.38 2.09
C ILE A 319 -2.50 -17.90 1.78
N VAL A 320 -1.66 -18.78 1.24
CA VAL A 320 -0.26 -18.46 0.96
C VAL A 320 -0.09 -18.09 -0.50
N GLU A 321 0.17 -16.82 -0.79
CA GLU A 321 0.39 -16.36 -2.17
C GLU A 321 1.64 -17.01 -2.77
N LYS A 322 1.59 -17.36 -4.06
CA LYS A 322 2.74 -17.89 -4.80
C LYS A 322 4.00 -17.05 -4.59
N LYS A 323 3.86 -15.72 -4.71
CA LYS A 323 4.96 -14.78 -4.51
C LYS A 323 5.56 -14.86 -3.11
N GLN A 324 4.76 -15.09 -2.07
CA GLN A 324 5.25 -15.27 -0.70
C GLN A 324 6.01 -16.59 -0.59
N LEU A 325 5.44 -17.67 -1.15
CA LEU A 325 6.04 -18.99 -1.19
C LEU A 325 7.39 -19.00 -1.94
N ASP A 326 7.49 -18.31 -3.08
CA ASP A 326 8.71 -18.21 -3.88
C ASP A 326 9.87 -17.60 -3.09
N ARG A 327 9.57 -16.55 -2.30
CA ARG A 327 10.54 -15.81 -1.49
C ARG A 327 10.86 -16.48 -0.15
N MET A 328 10.08 -17.46 0.26
CA MET A 328 10.32 -18.21 1.49
C MET A 328 11.67 -18.94 1.38
N GLU A 329 12.50 -18.85 2.43
CA GLU A 329 13.77 -19.57 2.48
C GLU A 329 13.51 -21.08 2.58
N GLN A 330 14.40 -21.89 2.01
CA GLN A 330 14.18 -23.33 1.82
C GLN A 330 13.89 -24.07 3.14
N ASP A 331 14.62 -23.72 4.21
CA ASP A 331 14.52 -24.36 5.52
C ASP A 331 13.65 -23.56 6.51
N SER A 332 13.05 -22.46 6.05
CA SER A 332 12.15 -21.67 6.89
C SER A 332 10.78 -22.36 7.04
N LEU A 333 10.11 -22.08 8.14
CA LEU A 333 8.74 -22.53 8.40
C LEU A 333 7.80 -21.33 8.38
N LYS A 334 6.64 -21.49 7.74
CA LYS A 334 5.54 -20.53 7.81
C LYS A 334 4.46 -21.11 8.71
N TYR A 335 4.12 -20.36 9.75
CA TYR A 335 2.99 -20.70 10.62
C TYR A 335 1.69 -20.29 9.96
N CYS A 336 0.79 -21.26 9.76
CA CYS A 336 -0.56 -21.09 9.23
C CYS A 336 -1.53 -21.62 10.29
N GLY A 337 -2.29 -20.73 10.92
CA GLY A 337 -3.00 -21.08 12.15
C GLY A 337 -2.03 -21.52 13.26
N ASN A 338 -2.23 -22.73 13.77
CA ASN A 338 -1.40 -23.31 14.84
C ASN A 338 -0.34 -24.30 14.32
N GLU A 339 -0.24 -24.49 13.01
CA GLU A 339 0.65 -25.48 12.40
C GLU A 339 1.78 -24.80 11.63
N ALA A 340 2.97 -25.39 11.68
CA ALA A 340 4.15 -24.94 10.95
C ALA A 340 4.27 -25.72 9.64
N TRP A 341 4.45 -24.99 8.55
CA TRP A 341 4.52 -25.54 7.19
C TRP A 341 5.87 -25.23 6.55
N SER A 342 6.51 -26.25 5.97
CA SER A 342 7.70 -26.06 5.14
C SER A 342 7.33 -25.55 3.75
N LYS A 343 8.31 -24.98 3.05
CA LYS A 343 8.14 -24.53 1.66
C LYS A 343 7.67 -25.69 0.76
N GLN A 344 8.23 -26.88 0.92
CA GLN A 344 7.91 -28.06 0.11
C GLN A 344 6.48 -28.56 0.39
N GLN A 345 6.05 -28.58 1.64
CA GLN A 345 4.67 -28.94 2.00
C GLN A 345 3.67 -27.96 1.37
N LEU A 346 3.94 -26.65 1.43
CA LEU A 346 3.08 -25.64 0.80
C LEU A 346 3.03 -25.80 -0.73
N TYR A 347 4.13 -26.22 -1.37
CA TYR A 347 4.16 -26.49 -2.81
C TYR A 347 3.27 -27.66 -3.24
N GLN A 348 3.09 -28.64 -2.36
CA GLN A 348 2.28 -29.84 -2.59
C GLN A 348 0.77 -29.62 -2.37
N VAL A 349 0.36 -28.43 -1.92
CA VAL A 349 -1.06 -28.11 -1.80
C VAL A 349 -1.63 -27.82 -3.19
N ASP A 350 -2.57 -28.67 -3.63
CA ASP A 350 -3.23 -28.57 -4.94
C ASP A 350 -4.48 -27.69 -4.93
N GLU A 351 -5.05 -27.41 -3.75
CA GLU A 351 -6.20 -26.50 -3.62
C GLU A 351 -5.75 -25.04 -3.71
N PHE A 352 -6.34 -24.31 -4.65
CA PHE A 352 -5.94 -22.94 -4.95
C PHE A 352 -7.06 -21.92 -4.72
N ASN A 353 -6.65 -20.71 -4.38
CA ASN A 353 -7.51 -19.54 -4.25
C ASN A 353 -7.87 -18.97 -5.63
N SER A 354 -9.16 -18.89 -5.93
CA SER A 354 -9.65 -18.22 -7.16
C SER A 354 -9.57 -16.69 -7.10
N GLY A 355 -9.43 -16.12 -5.89
CA GLY A 355 -9.57 -14.67 -5.66
C GLY A 355 -11.03 -14.23 -5.44
N ILE A 356 -11.99 -15.15 -5.51
CA ILE A 356 -13.41 -14.87 -5.31
C ILE A 356 -13.83 -15.28 -3.90
N VAL A 357 -14.48 -14.35 -3.19
CA VAL A 357 -14.91 -14.56 -1.80
C VAL A 357 -16.26 -13.90 -1.57
N ILE A 358 -17.13 -14.56 -0.81
CA ILE A 358 -18.32 -13.95 -0.23
C ILE A 358 -18.19 -13.89 1.29
N ALA A 359 -18.37 -12.71 1.87
CA ALA A 359 -18.08 -12.48 3.28
C ALA A 359 -19.12 -11.60 3.98
N CYS A 360 -19.31 -11.85 5.28
CA CYS A 360 -20.02 -10.94 6.16
C CYS A 360 -19.21 -9.63 6.25
N SER A 361 -19.78 -8.51 5.79
CA SER A 361 -19.07 -7.23 5.61
C SER A 361 -18.27 -6.76 6.83
N LYS A 362 -18.86 -6.78 8.02
CA LYS A 362 -18.25 -6.25 9.25
C LYS A 362 -16.93 -6.95 9.63
N PRO A 363 -16.90 -8.28 9.90
CA PRO A 363 -15.65 -8.96 10.23
C PRO A 363 -14.66 -8.91 9.07
N TYR A 364 -15.13 -8.95 7.82
CA TYR A 364 -14.26 -8.91 6.64
C TYR A 364 -13.49 -7.59 6.51
N PHE A 365 -14.18 -6.45 6.55
CA PHE A 365 -13.52 -5.15 6.50
C PHE A 365 -12.67 -4.88 7.75
N GLU A 366 -13.07 -5.38 8.91
CA GLU A 366 -12.24 -5.27 10.11
C GLU A 366 -10.93 -6.07 9.94
N ALA A 367 -10.98 -7.27 9.39
CA ALA A 367 -9.81 -8.08 9.08
C ALA A 367 -8.90 -7.38 8.05
N LEU A 368 -9.47 -6.93 6.92
CA LEU A 368 -8.74 -6.17 5.88
C LEU A 368 -8.07 -4.92 6.44
N GLY A 369 -8.71 -4.18 7.35
CA GLY A 369 -8.11 -3.00 7.97
C GLY A 369 -6.88 -3.30 8.83
N ASN A 370 -6.72 -4.55 9.28
CA ASN A 370 -5.63 -5.01 10.13
C ASN A 370 -4.56 -5.84 9.40
N ILE A 371 -4.70 -6.08 8.09
CA ILE A 371 -3.62 -6.71 7.32
C ILE A 371 -2.41 -5.79 7.22
N GLU A 372 -1.24 -6.40 7.08
CA GLU A 372 0.05 -5.74 7.05
C GLU A 372 0.67 -5.86 5.66
N ALA A 373 1.52 -4.92 5.27
CA ALA A 373 2.11 -4.93 3.95
C ALA A 373 3.19 -6.04 3.86
N THR A 374 3.12 -6.84 2.80
CA THR A 374 4.12 -7.85 2.49
C THR A 374 5.11 -7.29 1.46
N LEU A 375 6.42 -7.49 1.69
CA LEU A 375 7.46 -7.16 0.71
C LEU A 375 7.27 -8.00 -0.56
N THR A 376 7.12 -7.36 -1.72
CA THR A 376 6.86 -8.01 -3.01
C THR A 376 8.02 -8.00 -3.98
N THR A 377 8.83 -6.93 -3.98
CA THR A 377 10.06 -6.85 -4.79
C THR A 377 11.21 -6.33 -3.94
N SER A 378 12.36 -6.98 -4.06
CA SER A 378 13.62 -6.54 -3.42
C SER A 378 14.37 -5.49 -4.27
N GLN A 379 13.75 -4.98 -5.34
CA GLN A 379 14.29 -3.89 -6.16
C GLN A 379 14.39 -2.59 -5.35
N HIS A 380 15.10 -1.59 -5.88
CA HIS A 380 15.22 -0.27 -5.24
C HIS A 380 14.41 0.78 -6.02
N PRO A 381 13.38 1.42 -5.39
CA PRO A 381 12.90 1.18 -4.03
C PRO A 381 12.09 -0.13 -3.89
N PRO A 382 12.09 -0.76 -2.69
CA PRO A 382 11.34 -2.00 -2.45
C PRO A 382 9.84 -1.74 -2.56
N LYS A 383 9.12 -2.67 -3.21
CA LYS A 383 7.66 -2.60 -3.33
C LYS A 383 7.01 -3.46 -2.25
N TYR A 384 5.99 -2.92 -1.60
CA TYR A 384 5.16 -3.61 -0.61
C TYR A 384 3.70 -3.60 -1.07
N GLU A 385 2.99 -4.70 -0.83
CA GLU A 385 1.58 -4.83 -1.18
C GLU A 385 0.79 -5.42 -0.01
N TYR A 386 -0.42 -4.92 0.21
CA TYR A 386 -1.41 -5.52 1.11
C TYR A 386 -2.20 -6.56 0.33
N TYR A 387 -2.01 -7.83 0.65
CA TYR A 387 -2.74 -8.91 -0.01
C TYR A 387 -4.11 -9.08 0.65
N ALA A 388 -5.18 -9.06 -0.16
CA ALA A 388 -6.53 -9.31 0.36
C ALA A 388 -6.57 -10.64 1.11
N THR A 389 -5.89 -11.67 0.61
CA THR A 389 -5.79 -13.03 1.18
C THR A 389 -5.35 -13.09 2.64
N ASP A 390 -4.58 -12.11 3.12
CA ASP A 390 -4.17 -12.02 4.53
C ASP A 390 -5.37 -11.82 5.48
N PHE A 391 -6.57 -11.48 4.97
CA PHE A 391 -7.80 -11.39 5.76
C PHE A 391 -8.11 -12.70 6.50
N VAL A 392 -7.77 -13.85 5.91
CA VAL A 392 -8.02 -15.17 6.52
C VAL A 392 -7.25 -15.29 7.83
N SER A 393 -5.93 -15.05 7.80
CA SER A 393 -5.10 -15.13 9.01
C SER A 393 -5.57 -14.14 10.10
N GLN A 394 -6.07 -12.96 9.71
CA GLN A 394 -6.61 -11.96 10.64
C GLN A 394 -7.93 -12.41 11.27
N LEU A 395 -8.82 -13.05 10.50
CA LEU A 395 -10.07 -13.63 11.00
C LEU A 395 -9.81 -14.81 11.93
N THR A 396 -8.93 -15.72 11.54
CA THR A 396 -8.53 -16.89 12.35
C THR A 396 -8.02 -16.46 13.72
N LYS A 397 -7.14 -15.45 13.78
CA LYS A 397 -6.63 -14.88 15.04
C LYS A 397 -7.72 -14.32 15.96
N LYS A 398 -8.84 -13.89 15.39
CA LYS A 398 -10.00 -13.36 16.13
C LYS A 398 -11.05 -14.43 16.46
N GLY A 399 -10.79 -15.70 16.14
CA GLY A 399 -11.70 -16.81 16.39
C GLY A 399 -12.86 -16.92 15.41
N TYR A 400 -12.82 -16.18 14.29
CA TYR A 400 -13.78 -16.37 13.19
C TYR A 400 -13.39 -17.59 12.36
N ARG A 401 -14.40 -18.20 11.74
CA ARG A 401 -14.28 -19.33 10.82
C ARG A 401 -14.43 -18.84 9.39
N VAL A 402 -13.46 -19.23 8.57
CA VAL A 402 -13.51 -19.08 7.11
C VAL A 402 -13.66 -20.47 6.51
N ARG A 403 -14.58 -20.61 5.56
CA ARG A 403 -14.82 -21.86 4.81
C ARG A 403 -14.38 -21.68 3.37
N ALA A 404 -14.31 -22.80 2.64
CA ALA A 404 -14.09 -22.78 1.20
C ALA A 404 -15.14 -23.62 0.48
N PHE A 405 -15.57 -23.14 -0.69
CA PHE A 405 -16.43 -23.81 -1.65
C PHE A 405 -15.52 -24.35 -2.75
N LEU A 406 -15.24 -25.65 -2.71
CA LEU A 406 -14.47 -26.32 -3.75
C LEU A 406 -15.40 -26.60 -4.93
N VAL A 407 -15.09 -26.04 -6.11
CA VAL A 407 -15.83 -26.36 -7.33
C VAL A 407 -15.55 -27.80 -7.78
N PRO A 408 -16.51 -28.45 -8.46
CA PRO A 408 -16.26 -29.71 -9.15
C PRO A 408 -15.08 -29.57 -10.14
N GLU A 409 -14.30 -30.64 -10.30
CA GLU A 409 -13.08 -30.63 -11.12
C GLU A 409 -13.33 -30.16 -12.56
N GLN A 410 -14.44 -30.59 -13.16
CA GLN A 410 -14.88 -30.21 -14.50
C GLN A 410 -15.25 -28.72 -14.64
N GLU A 411 -15.48 -28.02 -13.52
CA GLU A 411 -15.78 -26.58 -13.48
C GLU A 411 -14.57 -25.76 -13.01
N THR A 412 -13.44 -26.38 -12.64
CA THR A 412 -12.24 -25.66 -12.17
C THR A 412 -11.76 -24.62 -13.18
N TRP A 413 -11.92 -24.87 -14.48
CA TRP A 413 -11.54 -23.93 -15.53
C TRP A 413 -12.27 -22.58 -15.42
N LYS A 414 -13.48 -22.55 -14.85
CA LYS A 414 -14.25 -21.31 -14.64
C LYS A 414 -13.52 -20.33 -13.72
N LEU A 415 -12.68 -20.86 -12.83
CA LEU A 415 -11.89 -20.10 -11.86
C LEU A 415 -10.54 -19.65 -12.42
N GLU A 416 -10.17 -20.08 -13.63
CA GLU A 416 -8.92 -19.67 -14.25
C GLU A 416 -9.02 -18.20 -14.66
N GLY A 417 -7.97 -17.44 -14.34
CA GLY A 417 -7.81 -16.05 -14.78
C GLY A 417 -6.72 -15.97 -15.83
N ALA A 418 -6.86 -15.05 -16.77
CA ALA A 418 -5.81 -14.80 -17.76
C ALA A 418 -4.89 -13.66 -17.32
N ASN A 419 -3.58 -13.87 -17.37
CA ASN A 419 -2.54 -12.87 -17.13
C ASN A 419 -1.75 -12.49 -18.38
N THR A 420 -1.83 -13.30 -19.43
CA THR A 420 -1.30 -13.01 -20.78
C THR A 420 -2.39 -13.14 -21.83
N VAL A 421 -2.16 -12.61 -23.04
CA VAL A 421 -3.09 -12.79 -24.17
C VAL A 421 -3.18 -14.27 -24.54
N GLU A 422 -2.07 -15.01 -24.52
CA GLU A 422 -2.07 -16.44 -24.85
C GLU A 422 -2.87 -17.27 -23.82
N GLU A 423 -2.81 -16.90 -22.53
CA GLU A 423 -3.66 -17.51 -21.50
C GLU A 423 -5.15 -17.19 -21.74
N LEU A 424 -5.46 -15.97 -22.19
CA LEU A 424 -6.82 -15.55 -22.49
C LEU A 424 -7.38 -16.30 -23.71
N ASP A 425 -6.59 -16.49 -24.76
CA ASP A 425 -6.99 -17.25 -25.94
C ASP A 425 -7.29 -18.72 -25.61
N LYS A 426 -6.43 -19.35 -24.80
CA LYS A 426 -6.66 -20.71 -24.28
C LYS A 426 -7.95 -20.80 -23.46
N LEU A 427 -8.21 -19.78 -22.64
CA LEU A 427 -9.45 -19.70 -21.88
C LEU A 427 -10.66 -19.51 -22.79
N GLY A 428 -10.50 -18.79 -23.91
CA GLY A 428 -11.49 -18.64 -24.97
C GLY A 428 -11.93 -19.99 -25.54
N THR A 429 -10.98 -20.86 -25.88
CA THR A 429 -11.28 -22.22 -26.36
C THR A 429 -12.11 -23.00 -25.35
N LYS A 430 -11.71 -23.03 -24.08
CA LYS A 430 -12.46 -23.70 -23.00
C LYS A 430 -13.86 -23.10 -22.86
N PHE A 431 -13.95 -21.77 -22.85
CA PHE A 431 -15.21 -21.06 -22.70
C PHE A 431 -16.22 -21.44 -23.78
N TRP A 432 -15.79 -21.57 -25.03
CA TRP A 432 -16.66 -22.04 -26.12
C TRP A 432 -17.05 -23.50 -25.94
N THR A 433 -16.09 -24.40 -25.68
CA THR A 433 -16.34 -25.84 -25.51
C THR A 433 -17.37 -26.17 -24.43
N PHE A 434 -17.43 -25.37 -23.35
CA PHE A 434 -18.35 -25.61 -22.24
C PHE A 434 -19.64 -24.76 -22.27
N LYS A 435 -19.77 -23.82 -23.22
CA LYS A 435 -21.02 -23.06 -23.43
C LYS A 435 -21.88 -23.62 -24.57
N SER A 436 -21.25 -24.23 -25.57
CA SER A 436 -21.93 -25.04 -26.60
C SER A 436 -22.35 -26.38 -26.04
#